data_AF-A0A3M1N8J4-F1
#
_entry.id   AF-A0A3M1N8J4-F1
#
_cell.length_a   1.000
_cell.length_b   1.000
_cell.length_c   1.000
_cell.angle_alpha   90.00
_cell.angle_beta   90.00
_cell.angle_gamma   90.00
#
_symmetry.space_group_name_H-M   'P 1'
#
loop_
_entity.id
_entity.type
_entity.pdbx_description
1 polymer ?
#
loop_
_entity_poly.entity_id
_entity_poly.type
_entity_poly.pdbx_seq_one_letter_code
_entity_poly.pdbx_strand_id
1 'polypeptide(L)' 'MAPLGLIVIGFGLSLTGQAIIAKSKGKSFWSWFSLGTLGLIVLNSGLSIFGDAVKRRVLQALQEREATTL' A
#
# COMPACT_ATOMS: atom_id res chain seq x y z
N MET A 1 -10.22 5.17 8.64
CA MET A 1 -9.83 4.76 7.27
C MET A 1 -8.60 3.83 7.28
N ALA A 2 -8.49 2.90 8.24
CA ALA A 2 -7.31 2.02 8.37
C ALA A 2 -7.39 0.69 7.58
N PRO A 3 -8.55 0.01 7.44
CA PRO A 3 -8.57 -1.30 6.78
C PRO A 3 -8.45 -1.22 5.25
N LEU A 4 -8.89 -0.12 4.62
CA LEU A 4 -8.79 0.05 3.18
C LEU A 4 -7.34 0.03 2.68
N GLY A 5 -6.41 0.67 3.40
CA GLY A 5 -4.99 0.71 3.02
C GLY A 5 -4.36 -0.68 3.00
N LEU A 6 -4.66 -1.51 4.01
CA LEU A 6 -4.16 -2.88 4.08
C LEU A 6 -4.74 -3.77 2.97
N ILE A 7 -6.03 -3.61 2.65
CA ILE A 7 -6.70 -4.35 1.57
C ILE A 7 -6.08 -4.00 0.21
N VAL A 8 -5.79 -2.72 -0.04
CA VAL A 8 -5.13 -2.26 -1.27
C VAL A 8 -3.71 -2.82 -1.39
N ILE A 9 -2.98 -2.90 -0.28
CA ILE A 9 -1.64 -3.51 -0.25
C ILE A 9 -1.71 -5.01 -0.55
N GLY A 10 -2.62 -5.75 0.10
CA GLY A 10 -2.81 -7.19 -0.14
C GLY A 10 -3.27 -7.51 -1.57
N PHE A 11 -4.13 -6.64 -2.14
CA PHE A 11 -4.58 -6.74 -3.52
C PHE A 11 -3.43 -6.49 -4.52
N GLY A 12 -2.60 -5.48 -4.29
CA GLY A 12 -1.39 -5.22 -5.08
C GLY A 12 -0.38 -6.36 -5.01
N LEU A 13 -0.21 -6.98 -3.83
CA LEU A 13 0.64 -8.16 -3.65
C LEU A 13 0.11 -9.38 -4.42
N SER A 14 -1.21 -9.62 -4.37
CA SER A 14 -1.86 -10.72 -5.12
C SER A 14 -1.75 -10.55 -6.63
N LEU A 15 -1.94 -9.32 -7.13
CA LEU A 15 -1.73 -8.99 -8.55
C LEU A 15 -0.28 -9.26 -8.96
N THR A 16 0.68 -8.88 -8.11
CA THR A 16 2.13 -9.13 -8.32
C THR A 16 2.49 -10.61 -8.23
N GLY A 17 1.78 -11.40 -7.42
CA GLY A 17 1.97 -12.86 -7.31
C GLY A 17 1.35 -13.65 -8.47
N GLN A 18 0.14 -13.32 -8.92
CA GLN A 18 -0.44 -13.90 -10.14
C GLN A 18 0.41 -13.58 -11.36
N ALA A 19 0.93 -12.37 -11.32
CA ALA A 19 1.98 -11.95 -12.17
C ALA A 19 3.17 -12.98 -12.12
N ILE A 20 3.88 -13.09 -11.00
CA ILE A 20 4.76 -14.22 -10.63
C ILE A 20 4.71 -15.46 -11.54
N ILE A 21 3.53 -16.06 -11.43
CA ILE A 21 3.13 -17.34 -11.95
C ILE A 21 2.89 -17.28 -13.47
N ALA A 22 2.36 -16.19 -14.00
CA ALA A 22 2.18 -15.99 -15.45
C ALA A 22 3.52 -15.84 -16.19
N LYS A 23 4.56 -15.25 -15.55
CA LYS A 23 5.94 -15.29 -16.03
C LYS A 23 6.45 -16.73 -16.15
N SER A 24 6.21 -17.53 -15.10
CA SER A 24 6.65 -18.92 -15.02
C SER A 24 5.96 -19.83 -16.05
N LYS A 25 4.79 -19.45 -16.56
CA LYS A 25 4.04 -20.18 -17.60
C LYS A 25 4.34 -19.73 -19.04
N GLY A 26 5.25 -18.78 -19.26
CA GLY A 26 5.65 -18.34 -20.61
C GLY A 26 4.69 -17.36 -21.29
N LYS A 27 3.81 -16.67 -20.54
CA LYS A 27 2.94 -15.61 -21.10
C LYS A 27 3.74 -14.31 -21.36
N SER A 28 3.30 -13.55 -22.37
CA SER A 28 3.98 -12.35 -22.87
C SER A 28 4.48 -11.39 -21.77
N PHE A 29 5.80 -11.17 -21.73
CA PHE A 29 6.53 -10.39 -20.70
C PHE A 29 5.89 -9.01 -20.43
N TRP A 30 5.38 -8.37 -21.48
CA TRP A 30 4.72 -7.07 -21.43
C TRP A 30 3.40 -7.05 -20.66
N SER A 31 2.55 -8.08 -20.82
CA SER A 31 1.30 -8.20 -20.08
C SER A 31 1.56 -8.52 -18.60
N TRP A 32 2.67 -9.21 -18.36
CA TRP A 32 3.04 -9.67 -17.04
C TRP A 32 3.61 -8.54 -16.18
N PHE A 33 4.53 -7.79 -16.76
CA PHE A 33 5.22 -6.66 -16.15
C PHE A 33 4.27 -5.48 -15.89
N SER A 34 3.40 -5.13 -16.84
CA SER A 34 2.46 -4.01 -16.68
C SER A 34 1.48 -4.21 -15.53
N LEU A 35 0.95 -5.42 -15.35
CA LEU A 35 0.09 -5.80 -14.22
C LEU A 35 0.83 -5.72 -12.87
N GLY A 36 2.10 -6.13 -12.83
CA GLY A 36 2.95 -5.99 -11.65
C GLY A 36 3.25 -4.53 -11.30
N THR A 37 3.61 -3.70 -12.29
CA THR A 37 3.88 -2.27 -12.09
C THR A 37 2.63 -1.51 -11.66
N LEU A 38 1.46 -1.82 -12.24
CA LEU A 38 0.18 -1.27 -11.76
C LEU A 38 -0.10 -1.67 -10.32
N GLY A 39 0.17 -2.92 -9.95
CA GLY A 39 0.07 -3.39 -8.57
C GLY A 39 0.97 -2.61 -7.61
N LEU A 40 2.21 -2.32 -8.00
CA LEU A 40 3.16 -1.49 -7.24
C LEU A 40 2.71 -0.03 -7.10
N ILE A 41 2.16 0.57 -8.16
CA ILE A 41 1.62 1.94 -8.12
C ILE A 41 0.46 2.02 -7.13
N VAL A 42 -0.45 1.05 -7.18
CA VAL A 42 -1.60 0.95 -6.28
C VAL A 42 -1.15 0.73 -4.83
N LEU A 43 -0.14 -0.12 -4.61
CA LEU A 43 0.44 -0.40 -3.30
C LEU A 43 1.13 0.84 -2.70
N ASN A 44 1.89 1.58 -3.52
CA ASN A 44 2.56 2.81 -3.12
C ASN A 44 1.55 3.94 -2.80
N SER A 45 0.48 4.03 -3.59
CA SER A 45 -0.62 4.97 -3.36
C SER A 45 -1.38 4.64 -2.07
N GLY A 46 -1.66 3.35 -1.81
CA GLY A 46 -2.26 2.89 -0.56
C GLY A 46 -1.40 3.18 0.66
N LEU A 47 -0.07 3.05 0.52
CA LEU A 47 0.88 3.38 1.58
C LEU A 47 0.92 4.88 1.90
N SER A 48 0.82 5.75 0.89
CA SER A 48 0.73 7.21 1.09
C SER A 48 -0.53 7.60 1.89
N ILE A 49 -1.69 7.05 1.54
CA ILE A 49 -2.95 7.32 2.25
C ILE A 49 -2.88 6.80 3.69
N PHE A 50 -2.29 5.63 3.90
CA PHE A 50 -2.06 5.08 5.23
C PHE A 50 -1.11 5.94 6.06
N GLY A 51 0.01 6.37 5.47
CA GLY A 51 1.01 7.22 6.11
C GLY A 51 0.42 8.55 6.58
N ASP A 52 -0.45 9.17 5.79
CA ASP A 52 -1.09 10.44 6.13
C ASP A 52 -2.11 10.29 7.28
N ALA A 53 -2.79 9.15 7.35
CA ALA A 53 -3.68 8.82 8.47
C ALA A 53 -2.89 8.57 9.78
N VAL A 54 -1.75 7.88 9.70
CA VAL A 54 -0.86 7.65 10.85
C VAL A 54 -0.26 8.97 11.32
N LYS A 55 0.23 9.81 10.40
CA LYS A 55 0.82 11.12 10.71
C LYS A 55 -0.15 12.00 11.50
N ARG A 56 -1.41 12.11 11.06
CA ARG A 56 -2.43 12.88 11.79
C ARG A 56 -2.67 12.36 13.21
N ARG A 57 -2.69 11.04 13.37
CA ARG A 57 -2.91 10.40 14.68
C ARG A 57 -1.73 10.56 15.63
N VAL A 58 -0.50 10.50 15.11
CA VAL A 58 0.72 10.76 15.90
C VAL A 58 0.80 12.23 16.30
N LEU A 59 0.47 13.15 15.39
CA LEU A 59 0.48 14.59 15.68
C LEU A 59 -0.54 14.94 16.78
N GLN A 60 -1.75 14.37 16.73
CA GLN A 60 -2.74 14.52 17.80
C GLN A 60 -2.23 13.99 19.14
N ALA A 61 -1.62 12.80 19.15
CA ALA A 61 -1.08 12.21 20.38
C ALA A 61 0.09 13.02 20.98
N LEU A 62 0.86 13.73 20.14
CA LEU A 62 1.92 14.63 20.61
C LEU A 62 1.35 15.91 21.21
N GLN A 63 0.33 16.52 20.59
CA GLN A 63 -0.35 17.69 21.15
C GLN A 63 -1.05 17.38 22.49
N GLU A 64 -1.67 16.21 22.63
CA GLU A 64 -2.25 15.77 23.92
C GLU A 64 -1.18 15.60 25.00
N ARG A 65 0.00 15.12 24.64
CA ARG A 65 1.13 14.98 25.58
C ARG A 65 1.66 16.34 26.03
N GLU A 66 1.82 17.30 25.12
CA GLU A 66 2.27 18.66 25.48
C GLU A 66 1.28 19.37 26.41
N ALA A 67 -0.03 19.18 26.21
CA ALA A 67 -1.07 19.78 27.04
C ALA A 67 -1.18 19.18 28.45
N THR A 68 -0.71 17.94 28.66
CA THR A 68 -0.74 17.27 29.98
C THR A 68 0.50 17.57 30.82
N THR A 69 1.56 18.09 30.21
CA THR A 69 2.82 18.46 30.87
C THR A 69 2.89 19.92 31.33
N LEU A 70 1.83 20.71 31.09
CA LEU A 70 1.65 22.09 31.60
C LEU A 70 0.69 22.09 32.79
#